data_AF-A0A348DD38-F1
#
_entry.id   AF-A0A348DD38-F1
#
_cell.length_a   1.000
_cell.length_b   1.000
_cell.length_c   1.000
_cell.angle_alpha   90.00
_cell.angle_beta   90.00
_cell.angle_gamma   90.00
#
_symmetry.space_group_name_H-M   'P 1'
#
loop_
_entity.id
_entity.type
_entity.pdbx_description
1 polymer ?
#
loop_
_entity_poly.entity_id
_entity_poly.type
_entity_poly.pdbx_seq_one_letter_code
_entity_poly.pdbx_strand_id
1 'polypeptide(L)'
;MSELTVIEIKPEQAPTLYVPNGLDVYLEKIRELAKEVPDVTTQKGRDRIGSLARSVGSSKKAIEEPGRAYLKHLKELPKEVEAELRRFVTECDTIRDEILKPRVEWEKEQERIKQEEEARIAAEALTKQVEADHEIALLMDREFDRQREEARLKAEQEQREREETIRREAAEKATRDAEEKAQRERQQHQDALSEISGIQQQVIIAQSGRLGVRQGGTIQCIKETLAETEAWPIDERFGLLTGAAENAKQQAILQIKQLLVSAEEAARAADVEHRRTIKRRVISQLVEQGVQEEFAKAAMVAIASGKIQDAIIRY
;
A
#
# COMPACT_ATOMS: atom_id res chain seq x y z
N MET A 1 -90.11 19.52 106.33
CA MET A 1 -90.69 18.81 105.17
C MET A 1 -89.82 19.13 103.96
N SER A 2 -89.02 18.14 103.57
CA SER A 2 -88.15 18.05 102.39
C SER A 2 -86.99 19.05 102.29
N GLU A 3 -85.92 18.78 103.06
CA GLU A 3 -84.58 19.26 102.75
C GLU A 3 -84.13 18.67 101.40
N LEU A 4 -83.76 19.55 100.48
CA LEU A 4 -83.08 19.20 99.24
C LEU A 4 -81.68 18.70 99.64
N THR A 5 -81.52 17.38 99.77
CA THR A 5 -80.20 16.77 99.73
C THR A 5 -79.55 17.22 98.42
N VAL A 6 -78.49 18.01 98.53
CA VAL A 6 -77.54 18.22 97.43
C VAL A 6 -77.25 16.82 96.88
N ILE A 7 -77.64 16.58 95.63
CA ILE A 7 -77.45 15.31 94.96
C ILE A 7 -75.94 15.19 94.72
N GLU A 8 -75.21 14.68 95.70
CA GLU A 8 -73.80 14.32 95.55
C GLU A 8 -73.76 12.98 94.81
N ILE A 9 -73.48 13.02 93.50
CA ILE A 9 -73.19 11.82 92.73
C ILE A 9 -71.78 11.36 93.10
N LYS A 10 -71.67 10.19 93.74
CA LYS A 10 -70.37 9.56 94.00
C LYS A 10 -69.76 9.05 92.68
N PRO A 11 -68.43 9.14 92.49
CA PRO A 11 -67.75 8.72 91.26
C PRO A 11 -68.01 7.26 90.85
N GLU A 12 -68.27 6.38 91.82
CA GLU A 12 -68.54 4.95 91.60
C GLU A 12 -69.91 4.68 90.98
N GLN A 13 -70.86 5.61 91.12
CA GLN A 13 -72.19 5.49 90.52
C GLN A 13 -72.24 6.08 89.10
N ALA A 14 -71.17 6.75 88.66
CA ALA A 14 -71.08 7.39 87.36
C ALA A 14 -71.25 6.42 86.17
N PRO A 15 -70.69 5.19 86.18
CA PRO A 15 -70.90 4.24 85.08
C PRO A 15 -72.36 3.79 84.90
N THR A 16 -73.15 3.80 85.98
CA THR A 16 -74.57 3.37 85.97
C THR A 16 -75.53 4.53 85.73
N LEU A 17 -75.15 5.76 86.11
CA LEU A 17 -75.98 6.96 86.00
C LEU A 17 -75.86 7.65 84.62
N TYR A 18 -74.66 7.69 84.03
CA TYR A 18 -74.41 8.34 82.74
C TYR A 18 -74.58 7.37 81.56
N VAL A 19 -75.71 6.68 81.55
CA VAL A 19 -76.19 5.83 80.45
C VAL A 19 -77.41 6.48 79.79
N PRO A 20 -77.81 6.07 78.57
CA PRO A 20 -79.03 6.59 77.95
C PRO A 20 -80.23 6.44 78.90
N ASN A 21 -80.92 7.55 79.19
CA ASN A 21 -82.08 7.64 80.09
C ASN A 21 -81.81 7.35 81.59
N GLY A 22 -80.55 7.22 82.03
CA GLY A 22 -80.20 6.93 83.43
C GLY A 22 -80.47 8.08 84.42
N LEU A 23 -80.63 9.31 83.93
CA LEU A 23 -80.86 10.51 84.74
C LEU A 23 -82.34 10.89 84.87
N ASP A 24 -83.25 10.12 84.26
CA ASP A 24 -84.69 10.46 84.21
C ASP A 24 -85.33 10.53 85.59
N VAL A 25 -84.91 9.67 86.53
CA VAL A 25 -85.39 9.68 87.93
C VAL A 25 -85.07 11.01 88.64
N TYR A 26 -83.91 11.61 88.34
CA TYR A 26 -83.54 12.91 88.91
C TYR A 26 -84.29 14.06 88.22
N LEU A 27 -84.53 13.94 86.92
CA LEU A 27 -85.33 14.92 86.17
C LEU A 27 -86.80 14.92 86.61
N GLU A 28 -87.38 13.75 86.90
CA GLU A 28 -88.74 13.64 87.44
C GLU A 28 -88.86 14.31 88.81
N LYS A 29 -87.89 14.07 89.70
CA LYS A 29 -87.83 14.73 91.02
C LYS A 29 -87.70 16.26 90.91
N ILE A 30 -86.95 16.75 89.93
CA ILE A 30 -86.85 18.19 89.62
C ILE A 30 -88.18 18.73 89.05
N ARG A 31 -88.86 17.96 88.18
CA ARG A 31 -90.18 18.34 87.65
C ARG A 31 -91.25 18.38 88.73
N GLU A 32 -91.21 17.48 89.71
CA GLU A 32 -92.10 17.52 90.87
C GLU A 32 -91.88 18.77 91.72
N LEU A 33 -90.62 19.13 91.97
CA LEU A 33 -90.27 20.38 92.67
C LEU A 33 -90.70 21.63 91.89
N ALA A 34 -90.68 21.58 90.56
CA ALA A 34 -91.13 22.67 89.70
C ALA A 34 -92.66 22.82 89.61
N LYS A 35 -93.45 21.85 90.09
CA LYS A 35 -94.91 21.95 90.16
C LYS A 35 -95.40 22.81 91.34
N GLU A 36 -94.55 23.07 92.34
CA GLU A 36 -94.84 24.03 93.39
C GLU A 36 -94.83 25.44 92.76
N VAL A 37 -95.99 26.11 92.69
CA VAL A 37 -96.11 27.49 92.19
C VAL A 37 -96.45 28.42 93.38
N PRO A 38 -95.44 29.01 94.04
CA PRO A 38 -95.66 30.00 95.09
C PRO A 38 -96.33 31.29 94.56
N ASP A 39 -97.14 31.95 95.39
CA ASP A 39 -97.86 33.18 95.03
C ASP A 39 -96.90 34.37 94.79
N VAL A 40 -96.89 34.85 93.54
CA VAL A 40 -96.03 35.95 93.04
C VAL A 40 -96.36 37.32 93.61
N THR A 41 -97.52 37.51 94.24
CA THR A 41 -97.92 38.79 94.81
C THR A 41 -97.18 39.11 96.12
N THR A 42 -96.71 38.08 96.84
CA THR A 42 -95.95 38.23 98.08
C THR A 42 -94.43 38.22 97.84
N GLN A 43 -93.67 39.01 98.60
CA GLN A 43 -92.19 39.01 98.52
C GLN A 43 -91.61 37.63 98.86
N LYS A 44 -92.18 36.94 99.86
CA LYS A 44 -91.78 35.58 100.25
C LYS A 44 -91.98 34.55 99.14
N GLY A 45 -93.06 34.68 98.35
CA GLY A 45 -93.30 33.81 97.19
C GLY A 45 -92.28 34.03 96.07
N ARG A 46 -91.95 35.29 95.74
CA ARG A 46 -90.90 35.62 94.76
C ARG A 46 -89.51 35.11 95.19
N ASP A 47 -89.16 35.26 96.46
CA ASP A 47 -87.89 34.76 97.00
C ASP A 47 -87.84 33.23 97.01
N ARG A 48 -88.99 32.56 97.21
CA ARG A 48 -89.10 31.10 97.10
C ARG A 48 -88.93 30.62 95.65
N ILE A 49 -89.52 31.30 94.67
CA ILE A 49 -89.31 31.02 93.24
C ILE A 49 -87.82 31.15 92.87
N GLY A 50 -87.16 32.22 93.32
CA GLY A 50 -85.72 32.40 93.09
C GLY A 50 -84.85 31.34 93.78
N SER A 51 -85.28 30.83 94.94
CA SER A 51 -84.58 29.76 95.66
C SER A 51 -84.79 28.38 95.01
N LEU A 52 -85.99 28.10 94.49
CA LEU A 52 -86.28 26.90 93.71
C LEU A 52 -85.45 26.88 92.42
N ALA A 53 -85.41 27.99 91.67
CA ALA A 53 -84.59 28.11 90.46
C ALA A 53 -83.08 27.90 90.73
N ARG A 54 -82.56 28.49 91.82
CA ARG A 54 -81.16 28.26 92.25
C ARG A 54 -80.91 26.80 92.64
N SER A 55 -81.87 26.14 93.27
CA SER A 55 -81.77 24.73 93.63
C SER A 55 -81.70 23.84 92.39
N VAL A 56 -82.51 24.12 91.35
CA VAL A 56 -82.44 23.42 90.06
C VAL A 56 -81.09 23.66 89.37
N GLY A 57 -80.59 24.90 89.36
CA GLY A 57 -79.28 25.23 88.81
C GLY A 57 -78.11 24.53 89.53
N SER A 58 -78.17 24.47 90.87
CA SER A 58 -77.18 23.77 91.68
C SER A 58 -77.23 22.25 91.45
N SER A 59 -78.43 21.66 91.36
CA SER A 59 -78.60 20.24 91.05
C SER A 59 -78.13 19.89 89.64
N LYS A 60 -78.36 20.76 88.64
CA LYS A 60 -77.79 20.59 87.29
C LYS A 60 -76.26 20.53 87.34
N LYS A 61 -75.63 21.51 88.01
CA LYS A 61 -74.17 21.59 88.10
C LYS A 61 -73.58 20.37 88.84
N ALA A 62 -74.22 19.96 89.94
CA ALA A 62 -73.83 18.79 90.72
C ALA A 62 -73.87 17.47 89.94
N ILE A 63 -74.73 17.37 88.92
CA ILE A 63 -74.80 16.20 88.03
C ILE A 63 -73.87 16.34 86.81
N GLU A 64 -73.68 17.55 86.26
CA GLU A 64 -72.86 17.75 85.07
C GLU A 64 -71.35 17.64 85.36
N GLU A 65 -70.89 18.18 86.48
CA GLU A 65 -69.46 18.27 86.82
C GLU A 65 -68.80 16.89 87.04
N PRO A 66 -69.40 15.95 87.81
CA PRO A 66 -68.88 14.58 87.90
C PRO A 66 -68.97 13.80 86.59
N GLY A 67 -69.99 14.06 85.77
CA GLY A 67 -70.13 13.43 84.45
C GLY A 67 -69.04 13.85 83.47
N ARG A 68 -68.66 15.13 83.47
CA ARG A 68 -67.51 15.63 82.68
C ARG A 68 -66.18 15.07 83.18
N ALA A 69 -66.00 14.94 84.50
CA ALA A 69 -64.80 14.32 85.08
C ALA A 69 -64.70 12.83 84.69
N TYR A 70 -65.81 12.09 84.73
CA TYR A 70 -65.86 10.69 84.29
C TYR A 70 -65.59 10.54 82.79
N LEU A 71 -66.15 11.41 81.94
CA LEU A 71 -65.85 11.44 80.50
C LEU A 71 -64.38 11.72 80.20
N LYS A 72 -63.70 12.53 81.02
CA LYS A 72 -62.26 12.77 80.88
C LYS A 72 -61.46 11.52 81.22
N HIS A 73 -61.77 10.87 82.33
CA HIS A 73 -61.12 9.62 82.74
C HIS A 73 -61.33 8.50 81.70
N LEU A 74 -62.55 8.35 81.18
CA LEU A 74 -62.85 7.39 80.10
C LEU A 74 -62.07 7.65 78.81
N LYS A 75 -61.69 8.90 78.52
CA LYS A 75 -60.86 9.25 77.35
C LYS A 75 -59.37 9.08 77.62
N GLU A 76 -58.95 8.99 78.88
CA GLU A 76 -57.56 8.74 79.27
C GLU A 76 -57.23 7.24 79.23
N LEU A 77 -58.16 6.37 79.62
CA LEU A 77 -57.97 4.91 79.60
C LEU A 77 -57.52 4.35 78.23
N PRO A 78 -58.09 4.73 77.07
CA PRO A 78 -57.62 4.27 75.77
C PRO A 78 -56.16 4.62 75.48
N LYS A 79 -55.67 5.77 75.96
CA LYS A 79 -54.27 6.19 75.74
C LYS A 79 -53.30 5.31 76.50
N GLU A 80 -53.65 4.93 77.73
CA GLU A 80 -52.84 4.02 78.54
C GLU A 80 -52.82 2.62 77.93
N VAL A 81 -53.98 2.13 77.47
CA VAL A 81 -54.09 0.84 76.78
C VAL A 81 -53.28 0.85 75.47
N GLU A 82 -53.37 1.92 74.67
CA GLU A 82 -52.60 2.06 73.43
C GLU A 82 -51.09 2.13 73.70
N ALA A 83 -50.66 2.83 74.75
CA ALA A 83 -49.27 2.90 75.15
C ALA A 83 -48.71 1.52 75.56
N GLU A 84 -49.48 0.75 76.35
CA GLU A 84 -49.07 -0.60 76.76
C GLU A 84 -49.06 -1.57 75.58
N LEU A 85 -50.04 -1.50 74.67
CA LEU A 85 -50.04 -2.29 73.43
C LEU A 85 -48.81 -1.96 72.56
N ARG A 86 -48.48 -0.67 72.41
CA ARG A 86 -47.30 -0.26 71.64
C ARG A 86 -46.01 -0.76 72.27
N ARG A 87 -45.91 -0.70 73.59
CA ARG A 87 -44.78 -1.24 74.34
C ARG A 87 -44.66 -2.75 74.10
N PHE A 88 -45.76 -3.49 74.25
CA PHE A 88 -45.80 -4.94 74.03
C PHE A 88 -45.35 -5.31 72.61
N VAL A 89 -45.87 -4.64 71.57
CA VAL A 89 -45.47 -4.90 70.17
C VAL A 89 -43.99 -4.63 69.96
N THR A 90 -43.47 -3.52 70.51
CA THR A 90 -42.05 -3.15 70.37
C THR A 90 -41.13 -4.17 71.07
N GLU A 91 -41.51 -4.63 72.27
CA GLU A 91 -40.77 -5.67 73.00
C GLU A 91 -40.82 -7.01 72.23
N CYS A 92 -41.98 -7.40 71.69
CA CYS A 92 -42.09 -8.58 70.84
C CYS A 92 -41.24 -8.51 69.56
N ASP A 93 -41.21 -7.36 68.89
CA ASP A 93 -40.36 -7.13 67.71
C ASP A 93 -38.87 -7.22 68.08
N THR A 94 -38.48 -6.66 69.22
CA THR A 94 -37.10 -6.75 69.72
C THR A 94 -36.69 -8.20 69.97
N ILE A 95 -37.55 -8.99 70.63
CA ILE A 95 -37.31 -10.42 70.87
C ILE A 95 -37.22 -11.19 69.55
N ARG A 96 -38.11 -10.91 68.58
CA ARG A 96 -38.05 -11.53 67.26
C ARG A 96 -36.72 -11.21 66.56
N ASP A 97 -36.30 -9.96 66.58
CA ASP A 97 -35.07 -9.53 65.92
C ASP A 97 -33.85 -10.17 66.60
N GLU A 98 -33.85 -10.33 67.92
CA GLU A 98 -32.83 -11.10 68.65
C GLU A 98 -32.78 -12.58 68.27
N ILE A 99 -33.94 -13.22 68.08
CA ILE A 99 -34.01 -14.60 67.59
C ILE A 99 -33.50 -14.70 66.14
N LEU A 100 -33.71 -13.68 65.31
CA LEU A 100 -33.26 -13.64 63.91
C LEU A 100 -31.78 -13.28 63.76
N LYS A 101 -31.16 -12.55 64.71
CA LYS A 101 -29.76 -12.10 64.64
C LYS A 101 -28.77 -13.23 64.29
N PRO A 102 -28.76 -14.40 64.97
CA PRO A 102 -27.82 -15.47 64.65
C PRO A 102 -27.96 -15.98 63.21
N ARG A 103 -29.18 -16.02 62.68
CA ARG A 103 -29.43 -16.45 61.29
C ARG A 103 -28.90 -15.42 60.29
N VAL A 104 -29.15 -14.13 60.53
CA VAL A 104 -28.68 -13.05 59.66
C VAL A 104 -27.15 -12.96 59.66
N GLU A 105 -26.52 -13.16 60.82
CA GLU A 105 -25.06 -13.21 60.93
C GLU A 105 -24.47 -14.41 60.19
N TRP A 106 -25.10 -15.59 60.30
CA TRP A 106 -24.69 -16.77 59.54
C TRP A 106 -24.85 -16.59 58.03
N GLU A 107 -25.97 -16.01 57.56
CA GLU A 107 -26.19 -15.72 56.14
C GLU A 107 -25.14 -14.74 55.58
N LYS A 108 -24.75 -13.71 56.35
CA LYS A 108 -23.65 -12.79 55.98
C LYS A 108 -22.30 -13.48 55.92
N GLU A 109 -22.03 -14.37 56.87
CA GLU A 109 -20.80 -15.16 56.88
C GLU A 109 -20.73 -16.10 55.67
N GLN A 110 -21.84 -16.76 55.33
CA GLN A 110 -21.93 -17.60 54.13
C GLN A 110 -21.70 -16.79 52.84
N GLU A 111 -22.27 -15.59 52.76
CA GLU A 111 -22.04 -14.72 51.61
C GLU A 111 -20.56 -14.30 51.53
N ARG A 112 -19.92 -13.95 52.66
CA ARG A 112 -18.49 -13.65 52.68
C ARG A 112 -17.63 -14.83 52.21
N ILE A 113 -17.93 -16.04 52.69
CA ILE A 113 -17.23 -17.26 52.28
C ILE A 113 -17.40 -17.52 50.79
N LYS A 114 -18.60 -17.34 50.23
CA LYS A 114 -18.85 -17.48 48.78
C LYS A 114 -18.06 -16.46 47.98
N GLN A 115 -18.06 -15.19 48.39
CA GLN A 115 -17.29 -14.15 47.71
C GLN A 115 -15.77 -14.43 47.76
N GLU A 116 -15.28 -14.91 48.90
CA GLU A 116 -13.87 -15.32 49.03
C GLU A 116 -13.53 -16.55 48.16
N GLU A 117 -14.43 -17.53 48.10
CA GLU A 117 -14.26 -18.71 47.24
C GLU A 117 -14.34 -18.36 45.75
N GLU A 118 -15.27 -17.50 45.34
CA GLU A 118 -15.36 -16.98 43.97
C GLU A 118 -14.11 -16.19 43.60
N ALA A 119 -13.61 -15.34 44.51
CA ALA A 119 -12.35 -14.62 44.30
C ALA A 119 -11.15 -15.57 44.21
N ARG A 120 -11.10 -16.62 45.02
CA ARG A 120 -10.04 -17.65 44.96
C ARG A 120 -10.10 -18.43 43.65
N ILE A 121 -11.28 -18.85 43.21
CA ILE A 121 -11.47 -19.56 41.93
C ILE A 121 -11.09 -18.65 40.76
N ALA A 122 -11.48 -17.37 40.80
CA ALA A 122 -11.10 -16.39 39.78
C ALA A 122 -9.58 -16.17 39.75
N ALA A 123 -8.93 -16.07 40.91
CA ALA A 123 -7.47 -15.95 41.01
C ALA A 123 -6.75 -17.20 40.50
N GLU A 124 -7.24 -18.39 40.81
CA GLU A 124 -6.68 -19.65 40.30
C GLU A 124 -6.88 -19.76 38.78
N ALA A 125 -8.06 -19.40 38.27
CA ALA A 125 -8.32 -19.37 36.83
C ALA A 125 -7.41 -18.38 36.11
N LEU A 126 -7.23 -17.18 36.68
CA LEU A 126 -6.30 -16.18 36.14
C LEU A 126 -4.86 -16.69 36.15
N THR A 127 -4.44 -17.38 37.20
CA THR A 127 -3.08 -17.95 37.28
C THR A 127 -2.85 -19.00 36.17
N LYS A 128 -3.81 -19.91 35.97
CA LYS A 128 -3.74 -20.89 34.87
C LYS A 128 -3.73 -20.23 33.50
N GLN A 129 -4.48 -19.14 33.33
CA GLN A 129 -4.49 -18.38 32.08
C GLN A 129 -3.14 -17.70 31.84
N VAL A 130 -2.53 -17.11 32.87
CA VAL A 130 -1.20 -16.49 32.77
C VAL A 130 -0.13 -17.51 32.38
N GLU A 131 -0.19 -18.73 32.92
CA GLU A 131 0.72 -19.82 32.53
C GLU A 131 0.54 -20.21 31.05
N ALA A 132 -0.71 -20.39 30.60
CA ALA A 132 -1.03 -20.70 29.21
C ALA A 132 -0.59 -19.58 28.25
N ASP A 133 -0.86 -18.32 28.60
CA ASP A 133 -0.46 -17.16 27.82
C ASP A 133 1.07 -17.02 27.78
N HIS A 134 1.76 -17.37 28.86
CA HIS A 134 3.22 -17.41 28.89
C HIS A 134 3.79 -18.49 27.97
N GLU A 135 3.21 -19.70 27.96
CA GLU A 135 3.60 -20.75 27.02
C GLU A 135 3.39 -20.33 25.56
N ILE A 136 2.25 -19.69 25.27
CA ILE A 136 1.97 -19.15 23.93
C ILE A 136 3.01 -18.08 23.56
N ALA A 137 3.33 -17.17 24.47
CA ALA A 137 4.34 -16.13 24.22
C ALA A 137 5.70 -16.73 23.86
N LEU A 138 6.16 -17.76 24.59
CA LEU A 138 7.42 -18.46 24.29
C LEU A 138 7.40 -19.13 22.90
N LEU A 139 6.26 -19.72 22.50
CA LEU A 139 6.11 -20.29 21.17
C LEU A 139 6.14 -19.23 20.07
N MET A 140 5.51 -18.07 20.31
CA MET A 140 5.52 -16.95 19.39
C MET A 140 6.93 -16.37 19.23
N ASP A 141 7.67 -16.19 20.32
CA ASP A 141 9.07 -15.72 20.28
C ASP A 141 9.95 -16.65 19.46
N ARG A 142 9.82 -17.97 19.68
CA ARG A 142 10.53 -18.99 18.89
C ARG A 142 10.19 -18.90 17.40
N GLU A 143 8.93 -18.65 17.07
CA GLU A 143 8.47 -18.51 15.69
C GLU A 143 9.00 -17.23 15.04
N PHE A 144 9.06 -16.11 15.77
CA PHE A 144 9.72 -14.89 15.31
C PHE A 144 11.21 -15.09 15.06
N ASP A 145 11.90 -15.84 15.92
CA ASP A 145 13.30 -16.20 15.72
C ASP A 145 13.49 -17.04 14.45
N ARG A 146 12.62 -18.03 14.23
CA ARG A 146 12.61 -18.84 13.00
C ARG A 146 12.42 -17.97 11.76
N GLN A 147 11.43 -17.08 11.78
CA GLN A 147 11.14 -16.18 10.66
C GLN A 147 12.29 -15.19 10.39
N ARG A 148 12.94 -14.68 11.44
CA ARG A 148 14.13 -13.83 11.30
C ARG A 148 15.27 -14.58 10.63
N GLU A 149 15.55 -15.81 11.04
CA GLU A 149 16.59 -16.63 10.40
C GLU A 149 16.24 -16.98 8.95
N GLU A 150 14.99 -17.35 8.66
CA GLU A 150 14.54 -17.61 7.29
C GLU A 150 14.64 -16.37 6.40
N ALA A 151 14.29 -15.19 6.92
CA ALA A 151 14.45 -13.93 6.21
C ALA A 151 15.93 -13.60 5.94
N ARG A 152 16.82 -13.87 6.90
CA ARG A 152 18.28 -13.71 6.72
C ARG A 152 18.82 -14.65 5.64
N LEU A 153 18.44 -15.92 5.67
CA LEU A 153 18.85 -16.91 4.67
C LEU A 153 18.34 -16.55 3.28
N LYS A 154 17.08 -16.10 3.17
CA LYS A 154 16.50 -15.65 1.90
C LYS A 154 17.23 -14.41 1.38
N ALA A 155 17.52 -13.44 2.24
CA ALA A 155 18.29 -12.26 1.86
C ALA A 155 19.70 -12.65 1.38
N GLU A 156 20.37 -13.60 2.04
CA GLU A 156 21.67 -14.10 1.61
C GLU A 156 21.60 -14.81 0.26
N GLN A 157 20.57 -15.63 0.02
CA GLN A 157 20.33 -16.27 -1.27
C GLN A 157 20.10 -15.22 -2.37
N GLU A 158 19.26 -14.21 -2.13
CA GLU A 158 19.02 -13.12 -3.07
C GLU A 158 20.30 -12.33 -3.38
N GLN A 159 21.18 -12.11 -2.39
CA GLN A 159 22.49 -11.48 -2.63
C GLN A 159 23.40 -12.36 -3.47
N ARG A 160 23.49 -13.66 -3.17
CA ARG A 160 24.27 -14.62 -3.96
C ARG A 160 23.77 -14.69 -5.40
N GLU A 161 22.45 -14.75 -5.61
CA GLU A 161 21.85 -14.74 -6.95
C GLU A 161 22.18 -13.44 -7.69
N ARG A 162 22.08 -12.27 -7.04
CA ARG A 162 22.46 -10.98 -7.64
C ARG A 162 23.95 -10.92 -7.99
N GLU A 163 24.81 -11.40 -7.10
CA GLU A 163 26.25 -11.48 -7.36
C GLU A 163 26.55 -12.43 -8.52
N GLU A 164 25.85 -13.56 -8.62
CA GLU A 164 25.95 -14.48 -9.75
C GLU A 164 25.45 -13.86 -11.05
N THR A 165 24.31 -13.15 -11.05
CA THR A 165 23.82 -12.47 -12.24
C THR A 165 24.78 -11.38 -12.68
N ILE A 166 25.30 -10.57 -11.75
CA ILE A 166 26.31 -9.55 -12.04
C ILE A 166 27.59 -10.21 -12.60
N ARG A 167 28.02 -11.35 -12.04
CA ARG A 167 29.19 -12.09 -12.55
C ARG A 167 28.94 -12.64 -13.96
N ARG A 168 27.74 -13.17 -14.23
CA ARG A 168 27.36 -13.68 -15.56
C ARG A 168 27.27 -12.56 -16.58
N GLU A 169 26.65 -11.44 -16.24
CA GLU A 169 26.56 -10.25 -17.09
C GLU A 169 27.95 -9.67 -17.37
N ALA A 170 28.83 -9.62 -16.37
CA ALA A 170 30.22 -9.19 -16.56
C ALA A 170 31.00 -10.16 -17.46
N ALA A 171 30.83 -11.47 -17.29
CA ALA A 171 31.44 -12.47 -18.14
C ALA A 171 30.91 -12.39 -19.58
N GLU A 172 29.60 -12.26 -19.75
CA GLU A 172 28.95 -12.14 -21.06
C GLU A 172 29.35 -10.84 -21.76
N LYS A 173 29.44 -9.73 -21.02
CA LYS A 173 29.94 -8.47 -21.57
C LYS A 173 31.40 -8.60 -22.00
N ALA A 174 32.25 -9.25 -21.21
CA ALA A 174 33.63 -9.50 -21.59
C ALA A 174 33.74 -10.40 -22.83
N THR A 175 32.88 -11.41 -22.98
CA THR A 175 32.85 -12.23 -24.20
C THR A 175 32.34 -11.45 -25.39
N ARG A 176 31.28 -10.64 -25.24
CA ARG A 176 30.75 -9.79 -26.33
C ARG A 176 31.78 -8.75 -26.77
N ASP A 177 32.43 -8.06 -25.84
CA ASP A 177 33.47 -7.07 -26.14
C ASP A 177 34.67 -7.74 -26.84
N ALA A 178 35.07 -8.95 -26.42
CA ALA A 178 36.13 -9.72 -27.07
C ALA A 178 35.73 -10.22 -28.46
N GLU A 179 34.49 -10.70 -28.63
CA GLU A 179 33.94 -11.13 -29.91
C GLU A 179 33.79 -9.96 -30.88
N GLU A 180 33.30 -8.81 -30.43
CA GLU A 180 33.22 -7.59 -31.24
C GLU A 180 34.60 -7.13 -31.68
N LYS A 181 35.60 -7.15 -30.78
CA LYS A 181 36.97 -6.81 -31.14
C LYS A 181 37.53 -7.80 -32.17
N ALA A 182 37.33 -9.10 -31.96
CA ALA A 182 37.75 -10.12 -32.91
C ALA A 182 37.02 -10.02 -34.26
N GLN A 183 35.73 -9.66 -34.27
CA GLN A 183 34.96 -9.40 -35.49
C GLN A 183 35.47 -8.16 -36.22
N ARG A 184 35.76 -7.07 -35.52
CA ARG A 184 36.35 -5.85 -36.11
C ARG A 184 37.72 -6.15 -36.72
N GLU A 185 38.57 -6.91 -36.02
CA GLU A 185 39.87 -7.34 -36.53
C GLU A 185 39.72 -8.26 -37.76
N ARG A 186 38.76 -9.20 -37.74
CA ARG A 186 38.45 -10.05 -38.90
C ARG A 186 37.93 -9.24 -40.09
N GLN A 187 37.05 -8.27 -39.85
CA GLN A 187 36.50 -7.41 -40.90
C GLN A 187 37.61 -6.55 -41.51
N GLN A 188 38.43 -5.91 -40.68
CA GLN A 188 39.60 -5.15 -41.13
C GLN A 188 40.56 -6.03 -41.95
N HIS A 189 40.80 -7.27 -41.50
CA HIS A 189 41.62 -8.22 -42.25
C HIS A 189 40.97 -8.64 -43.58
N GLN A 190 39.66 -8.88 -43.62
CA GLN A 190 38.94 -9.20 -44.87
C GLN A 190 38.93 -8.02 -45.85
N ASP A 191 38.66 -6.82 -45.36
CA ASP A 191 38.66 -5.60 -46.16
C ASP A 191 40.06 -5.35 -46.75
N ALA A 192 41.12 -5.49 -45.95
CA ALA A 192 42.51 -5.40 -46.40
C ALA A 192 42.84 -6.45 -47.49
N LEU A 193 42.38 -7.70 -47.34
CA LEU A 193 42.54 -8.73 -48.37
C LEU A 193 41.77 -8.39 -49.66
N SER A 194 40.57 -7.84 -49.55
CA SER A 194 39.76 -7.39 -50.69
C SER A 194 40.47 -6.28 -51.45
N GLU A 195 41.06 -5.30 -50.75
CA GLU A 195 41.84 -4.24 -51.37
C GLU A 195 43.11 -4.76 -52.06
N ILE A 196 43.84 -5.71 -51.43
CA ILE A 196 44.99 -6.38 -52.05
C ILE A 196 44.57 -7.12 -53.33
N SER A 197 43.44 -7.83 -53.30
CA SER A 197 42.86 -8.46 -54.48
C SER A 197 42.49 -7.43 -55.55
N GLY A 198 41.95 -6.28 -55.17
CA GLY A 198 41.67 -5.15 -56.08
C GLY A 198 42.91 -4.63 -56.79
N ILE A 199 44.05 -4.52 -56.10
CA ILE A 199 45.35 -4.18 -56.71
C ILE A 199 45.77 -5.23 -57.75
N GLN A 200 45.59 -6.52 -57.44
CA GLN A 200 45.90 -7.60 -58.40
C GLN A 200 44.95 -7.58 -59.61
N GLN A 201 43.68 -7.21 -59.42
CA GLN A 201 42.73 -7.06 -60.52
C GLN A 201 43.13 -5.93 -61.49
N GLN A 202 43.89 -4.92 -61.07
CA GLN A 202 44.40 -3.89 -61.99
C GLN A 202 45.33 -4.47 -63.05
N VAL A 203 46.10 -5.50 -62.71
CA VAL A 203 46.91 -6.25 -63.68
C VAL A 203 46.00 -6.94 -64.70
N ILE A 204 44.92 -7.57 -64.24
CA ILE A 204 43.95 -8.24 -65.12
C ILE A 204 43.26 -7.21 -66.04
N ILE A 205 42.91 -6.03 -65.52
CA ILE A 205 42.32 -4.94 -66.31
C ILE A 205 43.32 -4.48 -67.38
N ALA A 206 44.60 -4.31 -67.03
CA ALA A 206 45.66 -3.95 -67.97
C ALA A 206 45.91 -5.03 -69.04
N GLN A 207 45.84 -6.31 -68.68
CA GLN A 207 45.98 -7.45 -69.61
C GLN A 207 44.79 -7.58 -70.55
N SER A 208 43.57 -7.50 -70.01
CA SER A 208 42.33 -7.66 -70.76
C SER A 208 42.08 -6.52 -71.74
N GLY A 209 42.82 -5.41 -71.60
CA GLY A 209 42.82 -4.22 -72.45
C GLY A 209 41.43 -3.85 -72.93
N ARG A 210 40.70 -2.96 -72.24
CA ARG A 210 39.35 -2.57 -72.67
C ARG A 210 39.33 -2.03 -74.10
N LEU A 211 39.13 -2.91 -75.07
CA LEU A 211 38.86 -2.59 -76.46
C LEU A 211 37.54 -1.81 -76.48
N GLY A 212 37.64 -0.49 -76.59
CA GLY A 212 36.50 0.41 -76.80
C GLY A 212 35.93 1.17 -75.60
N VAL A 213 36.53 1.13 -74.39
CA VAL A 213 35.96 1.84 -73.21
C VAL A 213 36.74 3.11 -72.79
N ARG A 214 38.00 3.26 -73.21
CA ARG A 214 38.79 4.49 -72.98
C ARG A 214 39.25 5.06 -74.33
N GLN A 215 39.21 6.38 -74.50
CA GLN A 215 39.35 7.06 -75.80
C GLN A 215 40.73 6.89 -76.48
N GLY A 216 41.74 6.33 -75.80
CA GLY A 216 43.14 6.29 -76.27
C GLY A 216 43.70 4.93 -76.72
N GLY A 217 42.87 3.89 -76.87
CA GLY A 217 43.34 2.55 -77.28
C GLY A 217 44.11 1.77 -76.20
N THR A 218 44.66 0.60 -76.56
CA THR A 218 45.23 -0.37 -75.60
C THR A 218 46.44 0.18 -74.83
N ILE A 219 47.34 0.93 -75.48
CA ILE A 219 48.56 1.47 -74.83
C ILE A 219 48.22 2.56 -73.82
N GLN A 220 47.29 3.46 -74.15
CA GLN A 220 46.88 4.54 -73.24
C GLN A 220 46.15 3.97 -72.02
N CYS A 221 45.32 2.95 -72.21
CA CYS A 221 44.64 2.24 -71.11
C CYS A 221 45.65 1.64 -70.13
N ILE A 222 46.73 1.02 -70.63
CA ILE A 222 47.81 0.46 -69.80
C ILE A 222 48.58 1.57 -69.05
N LYS A 223 48.81 2.73 -69.68
CA LYS A 223 49.46 3.89 -69.02
C LYS A 223 48.59 4.46 -67.90
N GLU A 224 47.29 4.54 -68.11
CA GLU A 224 46.33 5.03 -67.11
C GLU A 224 46.17 4.05 -65.95
N THR A 225 46.05 2.75 -66.21
CA THR A 225 46.01 1.74 -65.13
C THR A 225 47.33 1.68 -64.36
N LEU A 226 48.47 1.93 -65.02
CA LEU A 226 49.75 2.07 -64.34
C LEU A 226 49.75 3.25 -63.37
N ALA A 227 49.27 4.42 -63.81
CA ALA A 227 49.18 5.61 -62.95
C ALA A 227 48.19 5.41 -61.79
N GLU A 228 47.03 4.79 -62.04
CA GLU A 228 46.03 4.44 -61.03
C GLU A 228 46.61 3.46 -59.98
N THR A 229 47.41 2.48 -60.43
CA THR A 229 48.07 1.51 -59.54
C THR A 229 49.22 2.13 -58.75
N GLU A 230 50.01 3.03 -59.36
CA GLU A 230 51.09 3.76 -58.67
C GLU A 230 50.54 4.73 -57.62
N ALA A 231 49.43 5.40 -57.91
CA ALA A 231 48.74 6.31 -56.99
C ALA A 231 47.92 5.61 -55.90
N TRP A 232 47.80 4.27 -55.92
CA TRP A 232 47.00 3.53 -54.94
C TRP A 232 47.55 3.75 -53.52
N PRO A 233 46.79 4.36 -52.60
CA PRO A 233 47.27 4.64 -51.26
C PRO A 233 47.38 3.33 -50.47
N ILE A 234 48.53 3.14 -49.82
CA ILE A 234 48.73 2.06 -48.85
C ILE A 234 48.82 2.74 -47.49
N ASP A 235 47.69 2.79 -46.80
CA ASP A 235 47.55 3.48 -45.52
C ASP A 235 47.47 2.46 -44.35
N GLU A 236 47.26 2.96 -43.13
CA GLU A 236 47.12 2.15 -41.91
C GLU A 236 46.01 1.08 -41.97
N ARG A 237 45.08 1.18 -42.92
CA ARG A 237 43.99 0.23 -43.16
C ARG A 237 44.48 -1.19 -43.45
N PHE A 238 45.69 -1.34 -44.00
CA PHE A 238 46.28 -2.64 -44.27
C PHE A 238 46.90 -3.30 -43.02
N GLY A 239 47.12 -2.57 -41.93
CA GLY A 239 47.65 -3.11 -40.66
C GLY A 239 48.88 -3.99 -40.84
N LEU A 240 48.79 -5.26 -40.41
CA LEU A 240 49.86 -6.27 -40.56
C LEU A 240 50.08 -6.71 -42.01
N LEU A 241 49.13 -6.48 -42.91
CA LEU A 241 49.20 -6.81 -44.33
C LEU A 241 49.77 -5.67 -45.18
N THR A 242 50.22 -4.56 -44.58
CA THR A 242 50.91 -3.44 -45.28
C THR A 242 52.04 -3.94 -46.17
N GLY A 243 52.93 -4.79 -45.66
CA GLY A 243 54.01 -5.39 -46.46
C GLY A 243 53.51 -6.30 -47.60
N ALA A 244 52.40 -7.01 -47.41
CA ALA A 244 51.79 -7.82 -48.47
C ALA A 244 51.15 -6.95 -49.56
N ALA A 245 50.50 -5.85 -49.17
CA ALA A 245 49.92 -4.87 -50.08
C ALA A 245 51.01 -4.13 -50.89
N GLU A 246 52.11 -3.74 -50.25
CA GLU A 246 53.27 -3.12 -50.92
C GLU A 246 53.89 -4.07 -51.93
N ASN A 247 54.11 -5.33 -51.55
CA ASN A 247 54.64 -6.35 -52.46
C ASN A 247 53.69 -6.60 -53.63
N ALA A 248 52.37 -6.71 -53.38
CA ALA A 248 51.38 -6.87 -54.43
C ALA A 248 51.34 -5.67 -55.38
N LYS A 249 51.41 -4.44 -54.84
CA LYS A 249 51.48 -3.19 -55.62
C LYS A 249 52.74 -3.15 -56.48
N GLN A 250 53.91 -3.45 -55.91
CA GLN A 250 55.18 -3.49 -56.65
C GLN A 250 55.16 -4.54 -57.76
N GLN A 251 54.66 -5.76 -57.47
CA GLN A 251 54.51 -6.81 -58.47
C GLN A 251 53.53 -6.42 -59.59
N ALA A 252 52.40 -5.82 -59.23
CA ALA A 252 51.42 -5.33 -60.20
C ALA A 252 52.01 -4.24 -61.11
N ILE A 253 52.72 -3.26 -60.54
CA ILE A 253 53.41 -2.20 -61.29
C ILE A 253 54.44 -2.80 -62.26
N LEU A 254 55.24 -3.77 -61.81
CA LEU A 254 56.23 -4.43 -62.65
C LEU A 254 55.56 -5.19 -63.81
N GLN A 255 54.49 -5.94 -63.54
CA GLN A 255 53.74 -6.67 -64.55
C GLN A 255 53.08 -5.72 -65.56
N ILE A 256 52.46 -4.63 -65.10
CA ILE A 256 51.85 -3.61 -65.98
C ILE A 256 52.92 -2.91 -66.83
N LYS A 257 54.10 -2.61 -66.28
CA LYS A 257 55.24 -2.06 -67.04
C LYS A 257 55.75 -3.01 -68.12
N GLN A 258 55.85 -4.31 -67.82
CA GLN A 258 56.22 -5.32 -68.80
C GLN A 258 55.17 -5.44 -69.91
N LEU A 259 53.88 -5.41 -69.56
CA LEU A 259 52.79 -5.39 -70.54
C LEU A 259 52.87 -4.15 -71.43
N LEU A 260 53.15 -2.97 -70.86
CA LEU A 260 53.32 -1.75 -71.64
C LEU A 260 54.45 -1.87 -72.66
N VAL A 261 55.62 -2.38 -72.25
CA VAL A 261 56.77 -2.59 -73.15
C VAL A 261 56.39 -3.55 -74.27
N SER A 262 55.78 -4.70 -73.94
CA SER A 262 55.35 -5.69 -74.93
C SER A 262 54.29 -5.14 -75.91
N ALA A 263 53.34 -4.33 -75.43
CA ALA A 263 52.30 -3.71 -76.25
C ALA A 263 52.87 -2.62 -77.17
N GLU A 264 53.82 -1.82 -76.69
CA GLU A 264 54.53 -0.85 -77.51
C GLU A 264 55.42 -1.53 -78.57
N GLU A 265 56.11 -2.62 -78.23
CA GLU A 265 56.89 -3.42 -79.18
C GLU A 265 56.00 -4.08 -80.24
N ALA A 266 54.86 -4.65 -79.84
CA ALA A 266 53.87 -5.21 -80.76
C ALA A 266 53.29 -4.14 -81.69
N ALA A 267 52.98 -2.94 -81.17
CA ALA A 267 52.52 -1.82 -81.99
C ALA A 267 53.58 -1.33 -82.97
N ARG A 268 54.86 -1.24 -82.56
CA ARG A 268 55.97 -0.92 -83.47
C ARG A 268 56.17 -1.99 -84.53
N ALA A 269 56.08 -3.28 -84.16
CA ALA A 269 56.18 -4.40 -85.10
C ALA A 269 55.03 -4.38 -86.12
N ALA A 270 53.79 -4.17 -85.66
CA ALA A 270 52.61 -4.04 -86.51
C ALA A 270 52.68 -2.81 -87.42
N ASP A 271 53.19 -1.67 -86.94
CA ASP A 271 53.42 -0.48 -87.78
C ASP A 271 54.51 -0.73 -88.84
N VAL A 272 55.60 -1.41 -88.47
CA VAL A 272 56.65 -1.82 -89.43
C VAL A 272 56.08 -2.80 -90.46
N GLU A 273 55.25 -3.76 -90.06
CA GLU A 273 54.61 -4.72 -90.95
C GLU A 273 53.54 -4.07 -91.84
N HIS A 274 52.75 -3.14 -91.33
CA HIS A 274 51.81 -2.34 -92.10
C HIS A 274 52.54 -1.51 -93.15
N ARG A 275 53.63 -0.82 -92.78
CA ARG A 275 54.49 -0.09 -93.72
C ARG A 275 55.12 -1.03 -94.74
N ARG A 276 55.56 -2.23 -94.36
CA ARG A 276 56.07 -3.25 -95.30
C ARG A 276 55.00 -3.72 -96.27
N THR A 277 53.79 -4.01 -95.79
CA THR A 277 52.66 -4.48 -96.62
C THR A 277 52.18 -3.40 -97.57
N ILE A 278 52.05 -2.15 -97.12
CA ILE A 278 51.74 -1.01 -98.01
C ILE A 278 52.84 -0.86 -99.05
N LYS A 279 54.12 -0.85 -98.65
CA LYS A 279 55.23 -0.74 -99.60
C LYS A 279 55.20 -1.86 -100.64
N ARG A 280 54.97 -3.12 -100.23
CA ARG A 280 54.81 -4.26 -101.15
C ARG A 280 53.61 -4.09 -102.09
N ARG A 281 52.46 -3.66 -101.57
CA ARG A 281 51.25 -3.42 -102.36
C ARG A 281 51.49 -2.35 -103.42
N VAL A 282 52.11 -1.23 -103.06
CA VAL A 282 52.38 -0.14 -104.02
C VAL A 282 53.42 -0.57 -105.06
N ILE A 283 54.46 -1.33 -104.69
CA ILE A 283 55.40 -1.91 -105.66
C ILE A 283 54.66 -2.84 -106.65
N SER A 284 53.78 -3.71 -106.16
CA SER A 284 52.95 -4.58 -107.00
C SER A 284 52.09 -3.79 -107.99
N GLN A 285 51.42 -2.74 -107.52
CA GLN A 285 50.59 -1.87 -108.36
C GLN A 285 51.42 -1.13 -109.42
N LEU A 286 52.65 -0.70 -109.11
CA LEU A 286 53.54 -0.06 -110.08
C LEU A 286 54.04 -1.02 -111.16
N VAL A 287 54.29 -2.28 -110.80
CA VAL A 287 54.67 -3.33 -111.77
C VAL A 287 53.51 -3.67 -112.71
N GLU A 288 52.28 -3.76 -112.21
CA GLU A 288 51.07 -3.94 -113.04
C GLU A 288 50.88 -2.80 -114.06
N GLN A 289 51.31 -1.58 -113.73
CA GLN A 289 51.26 -0.41 -114.63
C GLN A 289 52.46 -0.33 -115.59
N GLY A 290 53.30 -1.36 -115.66
CA GLY A 290 54.37 -1.51 -116.66
C GLY A 290 55.75 -0.96 -116.24
N VAL A 291 55.96 -0.64 -114.97
CA VAL A 291 57.29 -0.23 -114.46
C VAL A 291 58.10 -1.48 -114.12
N GLN A 292 59.33 -1.58 -114.64
CA GLN A 292 60.25 -2.67 -114.26
C GLN A 292 60.52 -2.67 -112.75
N GLU A 293 60.60 -3.86 -112.15
CA GLU A 293 60.62 -4.06 -110.69
C GLU A 293 61.75 -3.31 -109.97
N GLU A 294 62.92 -3.17 -110.62
CA GLU A 294 64.05 -2.42 -110.05
C GLU A 294 63.75 -0.92 -109.93
N PHE A 295 63.12 -0.32 -110.95
CA PHE A 295 62.73 1.10 -110.91
C PHE A 295 61.54 1.34 -109.97
N ALA A 296 60.60 0.40 -109.87
CA ALA A 296 59.48 0.50 -108.92
C ALA A 296 59.97 0.48 -107.46
N LYS A 297 60.97 -0.35 -107.13
CA LYS A 297 61.63 -0.37 -105.82
C LYS A 297 62.35 0.95 -105.54
N ALA A 298 63.12 1.46 -106.50
CA ALA A 298 63.85 2.73 -106.36
C ALA A 298 62.90 3.93 -106.17
N ALA A 299 61.81 4.00 -106.95
CA ALA A 299 60.78 5.03 -106.82
C ALA A 299 60.12 4.99 -105.44
N MET A 300 59.79 3.79 -104.93
CA MET A 300 59.21 3.64 -103.58
C MET A 300 60.16 4.03 -102.45
N VAL A 301 61.47 3.78 -102.61
CA VAL A 301 62.47 4.27 -101.64
C VAL A 301 62.57 5.79 -101.66
N ALA A 302 62.52 6.42 -102.85
CA ALA A 302 62.53 7.88 -102.97
C ALA A 302 61.26 8.53 -102.35
N ILE A 303 60.09 7.93 -102.56
CA ILE A 303 58.82 8.38 -101.96
C ILE A 303 58.85 8.19 -100.43
N ALA A 304 59.23 7.00 -99.95
CA ALA A 304 59.24 6.70 -98.51
C ALA A 304 60.31 7.48 -97.72
N SER A 305 61.39 7.95 -98.38
CA SER A 305 62.42 8.80 -97.77
C SER A 305 62.12 10.29 -97.88
N GLY A 306 60.94 10.69 -98.39
CA GLY A 306 60.52 12.09 -98.47
C GLY A 306 61.30 12.93 -99.47
N LYS A 307 62.01 12.31 -100.42
CA LYS A 307 62.81 13.01 -101.45
C LYS A 307 61.95 13.56 -102.60
N ILE A 308 60.67 13.24 -102.64
CA ILE A 308 59.68 13.73 -103.62
C ILE A 308 58.68 14.60 -102.86
N GLN A 309 58.61 15.90 -103.18
CA GLN A 309 57.81 16.88 -102.43
C GLN A 309 56.30 16.78 -102.74
N ASP A 310 55.92 16.46 -103.98
CA ASP A 310 54.51 16.38 -104.42
C ASP A 310 54.13 14.96 -104.91
N ALA A 311 54.25 13.97 -104.02
CA ALA A 311 54.01 12.57 -104.36
C ALA A 311 52.53 12.20 -104.62
N ILE A 312 51.59 13.13 -104.42
CA ILE A 312 50.16 12.95 -104.64
C ILE A 312 49.65 14.16 -105.45
N ILE A 313 49.29 13.94 -106.71
CA ILE A 313 48.65 14.93 -107.57
C ILE A 313 47.18 14.53 -107.71
N ARG A 314 46.26 15.31 -107.14
CA ARG A 314 44.80 15.18 -107.36
C ARG A 314 44.34 16.38 -108.17
N TYR A 315 43.80 16.12 -109.36
CA TYR A 315 43.03 17.09 -110.14
C TYR A 315 41.57 17.08 -109.68
#